data_AF-A0A504JJM4-F1
#
_entry.id   AF-A0A504JJM4-F1
#
_cell.length_a   1.000
_cell.length_b   1.000
_cell.length_c   1.000
_cell.angle_alpha   90.00
_cell.angle_beta   90.00
_cell.angle_gamma   90.00
#
_symmetry.space_group_name_H-M   'P 1'
#
loop_
_entity.id
_entity.type
_entity.pdbx_description
1 polymer ?
#
loop_
_entity_poly.entity_id
_entity_poly.type
_entity_poly.pdbx_seq_one_letter_code
_entity_poly.pdbx_strand_id
1 'polypeptide(L)'
;MNISKTIPFIILAILLTQCQTTKNNENLLIAPDGWKSEIIAFPLSFAPDLQYTGNEHVRFTPEWANKDSNDYFSYVFLWNIDQKPNLSAEKLENELEEYYDGLMQSVSKGQNIEVPIKSKAFFEQLNESSFVGKVLTYDAFITKDKVNLNIIVNYSFCEKSKKYQVLFKISPQTPEHAVWKKLDKVSLLENCR
;
A
#
# COMPACT_ATOMS: atom_id res chain seq x y z
N MET A 1 -56.37 -46.17 -36.16
CA MET A 1 -55.76 -44.85 -36.47
C MET A 1 -56.14 -43.91 -35.33
N ASN A 2 -55.22 -43.67 -34.40
CA ASN A 2 -55.26 -42.58 -33.41
C ASN A 2 -53.92 -42.58 -32.67
N ILE A 3 -53.02 -41.68 -33.06
CA ILE A 3 -51.74 -41.45 -32.36
C ILE A 3 -52.01 -40.33 -31.36
N SER A 4 -52.13 -40.68 -30.09
CA SER A 4 -52.22 -39.73 -28.98
C SER A 4 -50.84 -39.10 -28.76
N LYS A 5 -50.81 -37.77 -28.71
CA LYS A 5 -49.64 -36.95 -28.48
C LYS A 5 -49.35 -36.90 -26.97
N THR A 6 -48.16 -37.30 -26.56
CA THR A 6 -47.63 -36.98 -25.23
C THR A 6 -46.37 -36.12 -25.37
N ILE A 7 -46.46 -34.95 -24.75
CA ILE A 7 -45.52 -33.82 -24.77
C ILE A 7 -44.30 -34.17 -23.88
N PRO A 8 -43.05 -33.91 -24.30
CA PRO A 8 -41.93 -34.07 -23.40
C PRO A 8 -41.88 -32.88 -22.43
N PHE A 9 -41.95 -33.19 -21.14
CA PHE A 9 -41.82 -32.26 -20.03
C PHE A 9 -40.35 -31.82 -19.92
N ILE A 10 -40.03 -30.63 -20.44
CA ILE A 10 -38.69 -30.05 -20.40
C ILE A 10 -38.46 -29.53 -18.98
N ILE A 11 -37.72 -30.28 -18.17
CA ILE A 11 -37.23 -29.84 -16.86
C ILE A 11 -36.12 -28.82 -17.11
N LEU A 12 -36.48 -27.53 -17.07
CA LEU A 12 -35.56 -26.42 -17.11
C LEU A 12 -34.86 -26.33 -15.74
N ALA A 13 -33.63 -26.86 -15.67
CA ALA A 13 -32.77 -26.71 -14.51
C ALA A 13 -32.42 -25.22 -14.31
N ILE A 14 -33.05 -24.60 -13.31
CA ILE A 14 -32.72 -23.25 -12.88
C ILE A 14 -31.34 -23.32 -12.21
N LEU A 15 -30.31 -23.01 -12.99
CA LEU A 15 -28.97 -22.69 -12.49
C LEU A 15 -29.09 -21.41 -11.64
N LEU A 16 -29.21 -21.59 -10.33
CA LEU A 16 -28.98 -20.54 -9.35
C LEU A 16 -27.53 -20.08 -9.51
N THR A 17 -27.33 -19.09 -10.37
CA THR A 17 -26.10 -18.33 -10.47
C THR A 17 -25.98 -17.56 -9.17
N GLN A 18 -25.24 -18.13 -8.21
CA GLN A 18 -24.77 -17.37 -7.06
C GLN A 18 -23.84 -16.29 -7.61
N CYS A 19 -24.39 -15.11 -7.85
CA CYS A 19 -23.63 -13.91 -8.08
C CYS A 19 -22.87 -13.64 -6.77
N GLN A 20 -21.61 -14.10 -6.70
CA GLN A 20 -20.71 -13.65 -5.66
C GLN A 20 -20.57 -12.15 -5.87
N THR A 21 -21.12 -11.36 -4.94
CA THR A 21 -20.87 -9.93 -4.86
C THR A 21 -19.36 -9.78 -4.67
N THR A 22 -18.66 -9.43 -5.74
CA THR A 22 -17.29 -8.95 -5.67
C THR A 22 -17.37 -7.69 -4.83
N LYS A 23 -17.05 -7.78 -3.53
CA LYS A 23 -16.72 -6.59 -2.74
C LYS A 23 -15.54 -5.97 -3.46
N ASN A 24 -15.83 -4.93 -4.23
CA ASN A 24 -14.81 -4.13 -4.86
C ASN A 24 -14.03 -3.52 -3.70
N ASN A 25 -12.83 -4.03 -3.41
CA ASN A 25 -11.98 -3.45 -2.39
C ASN A 25 -11.48 -2.13 -2.96
N GLU A 26 -12.24 -1.06 -2.72
CA GLU A 26 -11.84 0.27 -3.11
C GLU A 26 -10.61 0.70 -2.28
N ASN A 27 -9.73 1.45 -2.92
CA ASN A 27 -8.55 1.97 -2.24
C ASN A 27 -8.97 3.10 -1.30
N LEU A 28 -8.61 2.98 -0.01
CA LEU A 28 -9.01 3.93 1.03
C LEU A 28 -8.32 5.30 0.93
N LEU A 29 -7.31 5.44 0.07
CA LEU A 29 -6.69 6.72 -0.26
C LEU A 29 -7.39 7.33 -1.47
N ILE A 30 -7.96 8.52 -1.28
CA ILE A 30 -8.41 9.39 -2.37
C ILE A 30 -7.22 10.25 -2.78
N ALA A 31 -6.88 10.23 -4.08
CA ALA A 31 -5.80 11.02 -4.64
C ALA A 31 -6.30 11.82 -5.85
N PRO A 32 -5.58 12.88 -6.28
CA PRO A 32 -5.87 13.58 -7.53
C PRO A 32 -5.87 12.63 -8.74
N ASP A 33 -6.52 13.05 -9.82
CA ASP A 33 -6.57 12.29 -11.07
C ASP A 33 -5.17 11.95 -11.62
N GLY A 34 -5.06 10.79 -12.24
CA GLY A 34 -3.82 10.29 -12.84
C GLY A 34 -2.87 9.56 -11.88
N TRP A 35 -3.17 9.55 -10.57
CA TRP A 35 -2.40 8.75 -9.62
C TRP A 35 -2.73 7.26 -9.78
N LYS A 36 -1.68 6.42 -9.85
CA LYS A 36 -1.84 4.96 -9.87
C LYS A 36 -2.16 4.46 -8.46
N SER A 37 -2.81 3.31 -8.37
CA SER A 37 -3.09 2.66 -7.08
C SER A 37 -2.84 1.18 -7.07
N GLU A 38 -2.50 0.71 -5.88
CA GLU A 38 -2.41 -0.70 -5.53
C GLU A 38 -3.08 -0.95 -4.19
N ILE A 39 -3.52 -2.19 -3.97
CA ILE A 39 -3.99 -2.69 -2.68
C ILE A 39 -3.35 -4.04 -2.48
N ILE A 40 -2.69 -4.23 -1.35
CA ILE A 40 -1.93 -5.44 -1.04
C ILE A 40 -2.43 -5.96 0.30
N ALA A 41 -2.86 -7.22 0.35
CA ALA A 41 -3.33 -7.83 1.59
C ALA A 41 -2.14 -8.17 2.50
N PHE A 42 -2.30 -7.96 3.80
CA PHE A 42 -1.41 -8.54 4.80
C PHE A 42 -1.77 -10.03 5.03
N PRO A 43 -0.80 -10.92 5.32
CA PRO A 43 0.64 -10.64 5.43
C PRO A 43 1.26 -10.29 4.07
N LEU A 44 2.17 -9.32 4.06
CA LEU A 44 2.85 -8.89 2.84
C LEU A 44 3.79 -10.01 2.38
N SER A 45 3.58 -10.53 1.17
CA SER A 45 4.35 -11.67 0.66
C SER A 45 5.86 -11.39 0.58
N PHE A 46 6.23 -10.11 0.41
CA PHE A 46 7.61 -9.67 0.38
C PHE A 46 8.20 -9.39 1.77
N ALA A 47 7.37 -9.13 2.79
CA ALA A 47 7.79 -8.83 4.15
C ALA A 47 6.94 -9.63 5.16
N PRO A 48 7.05 -10.97 5.19
CA PRO A 48 6.18 -11.84 5.99
C PRO A 48 6.38 -11.71 7.51
N ASP A 49 7.52 -11.15 7.93
CA ASP A 49 7.82 -10.90 9.35
C ASP A 49 7.01 -9.72 9.92
N LEU A 50 6.40 -8.89 9.06
CA LEU A 50 5.38 -7.93 9.45
C LEU A 50 4.07 -8.68 9.76
N GLN A 51 3.91 -9.08 11.01
CA GLN A 51 2.80 -9.91 11.53
C GLN A 51 1.48 -9.12 11.70
N TYR A 52 1.13 -8.27 10.75
CA TYR A 52 -0.16 -7.58 10.70
C TYR A 52 -1.19 -8.38 9.91
N THR A 53 -2.47 -8.06 10.11
CA THR A 53 -3.57 -8.41 9.21
C THR A 53 -4.31 -7.15 8.78
N GLY A 54 -4.89 -7.17 7.58
CA GLY A 54 -5.52 -5.99 6.98
C GLY A 54 -5.05 -5.79 5.55
N ASN A 55 -4.97 -4.54 5.10
CA ASN A 55 -4.48 -4.21 3.76
C ASN A 55 -3.56 -2.99 3.80
N GLU A 56 -2.55 -3.02 2.93
CA GLU A 56 -1.85 -1.84 2.47
C GLU A 56 -2.61 -1.24 1.28
N HIS A 57 -2.84 0.07 1.31
CA HIS A 57 -3.40 0.83 0.20
C HIS A 57 -2.37 1.83 -0.28
N VAL A 58 -2.06 1.87 -1.58
CA VAL A 58 -0.99 2.71 -2.14
C VAL A 58 -1.53 3.66 -3.20
N ARG A 59 -0.97 4.86 -3.25
CA ARG A 59 -1.18 5.86 -4.31
C ARG A 59 0.16 6.42 -4.77
N PHE A 60 0.48 6.22 -6.04
CA PHE A 60 1.70 6.73 -6.64
C PHE A 60 1.44 8.02 -7.43
N THR A 61 2.33 9.00 -7.28
CA THR A 61 2.30 10.21 -8.13
C THR A 61 2.40 9.81 -9.61
N PRO A 62 1.87 10.60 -10.57
CA PRO A 62 1.84 10.20 -11.98
C PRO A 62 3.22 9.83 -12.57
N GLU A 63 4.26 10.56 -12.15
CA GLU A 63 5.63 10.42 -12.64
C GLU A 63 6.57 9.70 -11.64
N TRP A 64 6.03 8.90 -10.71
CA TRP A 64 6.83 8.22 -9.68
C TRP A 64 7.94 7.33 -10.25
N ALA A 65 7.73 6.76 -11.44
CA ALA A 65 8.65 5.86 -12.12
C ALA A 65 9.62 6.58 -13.08
N ASN A 66 9.59 7.92 -13.14
CA ASN A 66 10.45 8.72 -13.99
C ASN A 66 11.57 9.35 -13.15
N LYS A 67 12.80 8.81 -13.24
CA LYS A 67 13.95 9.25 -12.43
C LYS A 67 14.35 10.71 -12.61
N ASP A 68 13.99 11.32 -13.74
CA ASP A 68 14.32 12.72 -14.07
C ASP A 68 13.19 13.68 -13.63
N SER A 69 12.10 13.15 -13.06
CA SER A 69 10.98 13.92 -12.52
C SER A 69 11.19 14.27 -11.05
N ASN A 70 10.69 15.43 -10.65
CA ASN A 70 10.60 15.81 -9.24
C ASN A 70 9.63 14.93 -8.43
N ASP A 71 8.77 14.16 -9.10
CA ASP A 71 7.82 13.22 -8.49
C ASP A 71 8.42 11.81 -8.37
N TYR A 72 9.66 11.59 -8.84
CA TYR A 72 10.37 10.32 -8.74
C TYR A 72 10.27 9.73 -7.32
N PHE A 73 9.93 8.44 -7.25
CA PHE A 73 9.79 7.66 -6.02
C PHE A 73 8.90 8.34 -4.96
N SER A 74 7.94 9.18 -5.39
CA SER A 74 7.05 9.90 -4.49
C SER A 74 5.66 9.28 -4.49
N TYR A 75 5.20 8.87 -3.31
CA TYR A 75 3.96 8.11 -3.14
C TYR A 75 3.43 8.19 -1.70
N VAL A 76 2.22 7.71 -1.51
CA VAL A 76 1.56 7.58 -0.21
C VAL A 76 1.09 6.14 -0.07
N PHE A 77 1.32 5.52 1.09
CA PHE A 77 0.66 4.27 1.44
C PHE A 77 0.05 4.32 2.83
N LEU A 78 -0.97 3.48 3.04
CA LEU A 78 -1.71 3.33 4.28
C LEU A 78 -1.69 1.87 4.68
N TRP A 79 -1.15 1.56 5.86
CA TRP A 79 -1.43 0.30 6.54
C TRP A 79 -2.74 0.44 7.31
N ASN A 80 -3.78 -0.24 6.83
CA ASN A 80 -5.09 -0.31 7.47
C ASN A 80 -5.25 -1.70 8.11
N ILE A 81 -4.87 -1.79 9.38
CA ILE A 81 -4.57 -3.04 10.08
C ILE A 81 -5.52 -3.30 11.26
N ASP A 82 -5.68 -4.56 11.63
CA ASP A 82 -6.57 -5.00 12.72
C ASP A 82 -5.95 -4.82 14.10
N GLN A 83 -4.64 -5.08 14.21
CA GLN A 83 -3.92 -5.07 15.48
C GLN A 83 -3.43 -3.66 15.78
N LYS A 84 -3.42 -3.30 17.08
CA LYS A 84 -2.78 -2.07 17.53
C LYS A 84 -1.27 -2.17 17.27
N PRO A 85 -0.68 -1.28 16.46
CA PRO A 85 0.72 -1.42 16.09
C PRO A 85 1.68 -1.05 17.23
N ASN A 86 1.24 -0.32 18.26
CA ASN A 86 2.09 0.14 19.37
C ASN A 86 3.39 0.79 18.88
N LEU A 87 3.27 1.76 17.96
CA LEU A 87 4.40 2.38 17.27
C LEU A 87 5.35 3.08 18.25
N SER A 88 6.63 2.88 18.02
CA SER A 88 7.76 3.65 18.54
C SER A 88 8.72 3.95 17.37
N ALA A 89 9.67 4.86 17.56
CA ALA A 89 10.70 5.11 16.55
C ALA A 89 11.46 3.83 16.18
N GLU A 90 11.98 3.11 17.19
CA GLU A 90 12.69 1.83 17.00
C GLU A 90 11.83 0.78 16.28
N LYS A 91 10.53 0.69 16.61
CA LYS A 91 9.63 -0.25 15.93
C LYS A 91 9.44 0.12 14.46
N LEU A 92 9.22 1.40 14.16
CA LEU A 92 9.10 1.88 12.78
C LEU A 92 10.40 1.67 12.00
N GLU A 93 11.56 1.85 12.64
CA GLU A 93 12.86 1.58 12.01
C GLU A 93 12.97 0.13 11.58
N ASN A 94 12.76 -0.81 12.52
CA ASN A 94 12.84 -2.25 12.23
C ASN A 94 11.83 -2.68 11.16
N GLU A 95 10.57 -2.25 11.28
CA GLU A 95 9.51 -2.64 10.33
C GLU A 95 9.73 -2.08 8.92
N LEU A 96 10.26 -0.86 8.81
CA LEU A 96 10.55 -0.26 7.50
C LEU A 96 11.81 -0.84 6.89
N GLU A 97 12.80 -1.26 7.69
CA GLU A 97 13.93 -2.04 7.20
C GLU A 97 13.46 -3.37 6.61
N GLU A 98 12.63 -4.13 7.33
CA GLU A 98 12.03 -5.38 6.83
C GLU A 98 11.19 -5.16 5.58
N TYR A 99 10.34 -4.13 5.57
CA TYR A 99 9.49 -3.77 4.45
C TYR A 99 10.30 -3.54 3.16
N TYR A 100 11.28 -2.63 3.22
CA TYR A 100 12.04 -2.25 2.03
C TYR A 100 13.03 -3.34 1.62
N ASP A 101 13.66 -4.05 2.56
CA ASP A 101 14.51 -5.20 2.23
C ASP A 101 13.74 -6.27 1.47
N GLY A 102 12.57 -6.62 1.98
CA GLY A 102 11.68 -7.58 1.37
C GLY A 102 11.22 -7.15 -0.01
N LEU A 103 10.73 -5.91 -0.11
CA LEU A 103 10.22 -5.33 -1.36
C LEU A 103 11.31 -5.32 -2.45
N MET A 104 12.49 -4.79 -2.14
CA MET A 104 13.56 -4.66 -3.13
C MET A 104 14.14 -6.01 -3.54
N GLN A 105 14.23 -6.97 -2.62
CA GLN A 105 14.62 -8.34 -2.98
C GLN A 105 13.57 -9.01 -3.87
N SER A 106 12.28 -8.85 -3.58
CA SER A 106 11.19 -9.42 -4.38
C SER A 106 11.21 -8.90 -5.82
N VAL A 107 11.33 -7.57 -5.97
CA VAL A 107 11.42 -6.89 -7.26
C VAL A 107 12.69 -7.28 -8.03
N SER A 108 13.83 -7.44 -7.34
CA SER A 108 15.10 -7.78 -7.99
C SER A 108 15.16 -9.23 -8.44
N LYS A 109 14.55 -10.17 -7.71
CA LYS A 109 14.40 -11.58 -8.13
C LYS A 109 13.66 -11.68 -9.47
N GLY A 110 12.61 -10.89 -9.65
CA GLY A 110 11.87 -10.81 -10.92
C GLY A 110 12.71 -10.29 -12.10
N GLN A 111 13.84 -9.64 -11.82
CA GLN A 111 14.72 -9.01 -12.81
C GLN A 111 16.10 -9.67 -12.90
N ASN A 112 16.36 -10.71 -12.12
CA ASN A 112 17.66 -11.38 -12.01
C ASN A 112 18.81 -10.41 -11.65
N ILE A 113 18.55 -9.47 -10.74
CA ILE A 113 19.51 -8.51 -10.21
C ILE A 113 19.74 -8.81 -8.72
N GLU A 114 20.97 -8.58 -8.25
CA GLU A 114 21.31 -8.67 -6.82
C GLU A 114 21.11 -7.31 -6.13
N VAL A 115 20.52 -7.31 -4.93
CA VAL A 115 20.41 -6.10 -4.10
C VAL A 115 21.66 -6.00 -3.24
N PRO A 116 22.54 -5.00 -3.46
CA PRO A 116 23.86 -4.99 -2.84
C PRO A 116 23.87 -4.43 -1.41
N ILE A 117 22.75 -3.89 -0.92
CA ILE A 117 22.65 -3.24 0.37
C ILE A 117 21.41 -3.66 1.15
N LYS A 118 21.55 -3.58 2.47
CA LYS A 118 20.44 -3.66 3.41
C LYS A 118 19.90 -2.26 3.68
N SER A 119 18.60 -2.18 3.87
CA SER A 119 17.91 -0.95 4.20
C SER A 119 18.30 -0.52 5.61
N LYS A 120 18.36 0.79 5.84
CA LYS A 120 18.53 1.36 7.18
C LYS A 120 17.54 2.48 7.39
N ALA A 121 16.81 2.43 8.48
CA ALA A 121 15.81 3.41 8.84
C ALA A 121 16.22 4.23 10.06
N PHE A 122 15.74 5.46 10.12
CA PHE A 122 15.93 6.40 11.23
C PHE A 122 14.65 7.18 11.43
N PHE A 123 14.09 7.15 12.65
CA PHE A 123 12.83 7.83 12.95
C PHE A 123 12.90 8.65 14.23
N GLU A 124 12.17 9.75 14.24
CA GLU A 124 11.94 10.59 15.41
C GLU A 124 10.44 10.75 15.61
N GLN A 125 10.01 10.63 16.87
CA GLN A 125 8.63 10.89 17.25
C GLN A 125 8.41 12.39 17.41
N LEU A 126 7.46 12.95 16.67
CA LEU A 126 7.08 14.35 16.82
C LEU A 126 6.02 14.54 17.90
N ASN A 127 5.07 13.60 17.99
CA ASN A 127 4.05 13.52 19.03
C ASN A 127 3.46 12.11 19.08
N GLU A 128 2.46 11.89 19.92
CA GLU A 128 1.81 10.58 20.13
C GLU A 128 1.28 9.91 18.84
N SER A 129 1.02 10.69 17.79
CA SER A 129 0.36 10.24 16.56
C SER A 129 1.17 10.51 15.29
N SER A 130 2.41 10.98 15.40
CA SER A 130 3.22 11.29 14.22
C SER A 130 4.72 11.14 14.42
N PHE A 131 5.36 10.73 13.34
CA PHE A 131 6.80 10.51 13.25
C PHE A 131 7.31 11.10 11.94
N VAL A 132 8.58 11.46 11.94
CA VAL A 132 9.34 11.78 10.73
C VAL A 132 10.54 10.88 10.68
N GLY A 133 10.99 10.54 9.49
CA GLY A 133 12.13 9.66 9.35
C GLY A 133 12.73 9.63 7.98
N LYS A 134 13.73 8.77 7.84
CA LYS A 134 14.43 8.49 6.61
C LYS A 134 14.72 7.01 6.49
N VAL A 135 14.58 6.47 5.28
CA VAL A 135 15.06 5.14 4.94
C VAL A 135 16.09 5.24 3.83
N LEU A 136 17.26 4.66 4.05
CA LEU A 136 18.28 4.45 3.03
C LEU A 136 18.06 3.04 2.50
N THR A 137 17.76 2.92 1.22
CA THR A 137 17.49 1.62 0.59
C THR A 137 18.00 1.61 -0.85
N TYR A 138 17.65 0.58 -1.61
CA TYR A 138 18.01 0.38 -3.00
C TYR A 138 16.79 0.51 -3.90
N ASP A 139 16.86 1.26 -4.99
CA ASP A 139 15.78 1.29 -5.97
C ASP A 139 15.94 0.16 -6.98
N ALA A 140 15.32 -0.97 -6.67
CA ALA A 140 15.20 -2.10 -7.58
C ALA A 140 14.18 -1.90 -8.71
N PHE A 141 13.40 -0.82 -8.71
CA PHE A 141 12.39 -0.56 -9.73
C PHE A 141 13.01 0.13 -10.94
N ILE A 142 13.65 1.28 -10.75
CA ILE A 142 13.99 2.18 -11.86
C ILE A 142 15.50 2.32 -12.06
N THR A 143 16.21 2.84 -11.06
CA THR A 143 17.60 3.32 -11.19
C THR A 143 18.64 2.24 -10.95
N LYS A 144 18.31 1.17 -10.22
CA LYS A 144 19.25 0.13 -9.79
C LYS A 144 20.41 0.70 -8.95
N ASP A 145 20.10 1.73 -8.17
CA ASP A 145 21.06 2.40 -7.30
C ASP A 145 20.44 2.73 -5.93
N LYS A 146 21.26 3.22 -5.01
CA LYS A 146 20.84 3.64 -3.66
C LYS A 146 19.88 4.82 -3.75
N VAL A 147 18.87 4.81 -2.90
CA VAL A 147 17.91 5.89 -2.75
C VAL A 147 17.70 6.20 -1.27
N ASN A 148 17.62 7.50 -0.96
CA ASN A 148 17.28 7.98 0.38
C ASN A 148 15.85 8.50 0.34
N LEU A 149 14.98 7.95 1.17
CA LEU A 149 13.56 8.27 1.22
C LEU A 149 13.27 9.03 2.51
N ASN A 150 12.77 10.26 2.41
CA ASN A 150 12.23 10.98 3.56
C ASN A 150 10.76 10.53 3.75
N ILE A 151 10.35 10.35 5.00
CA ILE A 151 9.06 9.76 5.34
C ILE A 151 8.38 10.60 6.43
N ILE A 152 7.10 10.90 6.23
CA ILE A 152 6.20 11.42 7.28
C ILE A 152 5.17 10.34 7.58
N VAL A 153 5.01 10.00 8.86
CA VAL A 153 4.07 8.98 9.34
C VAL A 153 3.01 9.63 10.22
N ASN A 154 1.75 9.32 9.94
CA ASN A 154 0.61 9.69 10.78
C ASN A 154 -0.16 8.43 11.20
N TYR A 155 -0.46 8.34 12.49
CA TYR A 155 -1.15 7.21 13.09
C TYR A 155 -2.50 7.64 13.68
N SER A 156 -3.54 6.88 13.40
CA SER A 156 -4.87 7.08 13.98
C SER A 156 -5.61 5.76 14.15
N PHE A 157 -6.57 5.73 15.09
CA PHE A 157 -7.55 4.65 15.18
C PHE A 157 -8.86 5.11 14.55
N CYS A 158 -9.43 4.28 13.68
CA CYS A 158 -10.70 4.57 13.04
C CYS A 158 -11.85 3.88 13.77
N GLU A 159 -12.66 4.66 14.50
CA GLU A 159 -13.77 4.11 15.29
C GLU A 159 -14.85 3.42 14.44
N LYS A 160 -15.10 3.93 13.23
CA LYS A 160 -16.14 3.38 12.34
C LYS A 160 -15.77 2.00 11.80
N SER A 161 -14.53 1.82 11.36
CA SER A 161 -14.05 0.55 10.80
C SER A 161 -13.39 -0.35 11.84
N LYS A 162 -13.13 0.17 13.05
CA LYS A 162 -12.36 -0.50 14.12
C LYS A 162 -10.98 -0.96 13.65
N LYS A 163 -10.34 -0.18 12.79
CA LYS A 163 -9.00 -0.43 12.25
C LYS A 163 -8.01 0.60 12.73
N TYR A 164 -6.75 0.20 12.86
CA TYR A 164 -5.62 1.09 13.04
C TYR A 164 -5.08 1.51 11.68
N GLN A 165 -4.86 2.81 11.51
CA GLN A 165 -4.44 3.43 10.27
C GLN A 165 -3.07 4.06 10.47
N VAL A 166 -2.08 3.58 9.73
CA VAL A 166 -0.73 4.15 9.69
C VAL A 166 -0.48 4.66 8.27
N LEU A 167 -0.53 5.98 8.10
CA LEU A 167 -0.36 6.66 6.82
C LEU A 167 1.08 7.11 6.66
N PHE A 168 1.70 6.75 5.54
CA PHE A 168 3.06 7.08 5.19
C PHE A 168 3.08 7.94 3.93
N LYS A 169 3.74 9.09 3.98
CA LYS A 169 4.06 9.93 2.81
C LYS A 169 5.55 9.87 2.56
N ILE A 170 5.96 9.57 1.33
CA ILE A 170 7.34 9.24 0.99
C ILE A 170 7.79 10.05 -0.21
N SER A 171 9.01 10.58 -0.15
CA SER A 171 9.70 11.15 -1.30
C SER A 171 11.22 11.19 -1.06
N PRO A 172 12.05 11.07 -2.11
CA PRO A 172 13.47 11.41 -2.02
C PRO A 172 13.73 12.90 -1.80
N GLN A 173 12.75 13.74 -2.13
CA GLN A 173 12.85 15.20 -2.03
C GLN A 173 12.81 15.66 -0.57
N THR A 174 13.47 16.79 -0.29
CA THR A 174 13.44 17.39 1.06
C THR A 174 12.02 17.80 1.46
N PRO A 175 11.67 17.83 2.76
CA PRO A 175 10.31 18.15 3.23
C PRO A 175 9.73 19.48 2.72
N GLU A 176 10.58 20.46 2.37
CA GLU A 176 10.18 21.77 1.86
C GLU A 176 9.81 21.75 0.37
N HIS A 177 10.16 20.67 -0.33
CA HIS A 177 9.95 20.56 -1.78
C HIS A 177 8.45 20.50 -2.13
N ALA A 178 8.08 21.07 -3.28
CA ALA A 178 6.69 21.21 -3.70
C ALA A 178 5.94 19.87 -3.89
N VAL A 179 6.65 18.75 -4.06
CA VAL A 179 6.04 17.42 -4.15
C VAL A 179 5.27 17.06 -2.89
N TRP A 180 5.72 17.50 -1.71
CA TRP A 180 5.02 17.24 -0.44
C TRP A 180 3.63 17.86 -0.42
N LYS A 181 3.45 19.04 -1.02
CA LYS A 181 2.12 19.65 -1.22
C LYS A 181 1.22 18.81 -2.13
N LYS A 182 1.77 18.00 -3.03
CA LYS A 182 1.00 17.03 -3.83
C LYS A 182 0.61 15.82 -2.98
N LEU A 183 1.54 15.28 -2.19
CA LEU A 183 1.29 14.18 -1.25
C LEU A 183 0.22 14.56 -0.20
N ASP A 184 0.19 15.82 0.23
CA ASP A 184 -0.81 16.35 1.18
C ASP A 184 -2.22 16.43 0.62
N LYS A 185 -2.40 16.33 -0.71
CA LYS A 185 -3.73 16.24 -1.32
C LYS A 185 -4.34 14.85 -1.21
N VAL A 186 -3.56 13.84 -0.79
CA VAL A 186 -4.09 12.50 -0.55
C VAL A 186 -4.84 12.49 0.77
N SER A 187 -6.10 12.09 0.74
CA SER A 187 -6.98 12.00 1.90
C SER A 187 -7.54 10.59 2.09
N LEU A 188 -8.05 10.30 3.28
CA LEU A 188 -8.74 9.04 3.55
C LEU A 188 -10.19 9.10 3.08
N LEU A 189 -10.68 8.03 2.46
CA LEU A 189 -12.07 7.89 1.96
C LEU A 189 -13.09 8.04 3.08
N GLU A 190 -12.78 7.45 4.24
CA GLU A 190 -13.56 7.67 5.46
C GLU A 190 -12.77 8.59 6.37
N ASN A 191 -13.34 9.76 6.66
CA ASN A 191 -12.78 10.66 7.64
C ASN A 191 -13.14 10.13 9.03
N CYS A 192 -12.19 9.44 9.66
CA CYS A 192 -12.33 8.85 10.98
C CYS A 192 -12.18 9.92 12.06
N ARG A 193 -13.17 10.81 12.17
CA ARG A 193 -13.31 11.80 13.25
C ARG A 193 -14.49 11.45 14.14
#